data_AF-A0A026W469-F1
#
_entry.id   AF-A0A026W469-F1
#
_cell.length_a   1.000
_cell.length_b   1.000
_cell.length_c   1.000
_cell.angle_alpha   90.00
_cell.angle_beta   90.00
_cell.angle_gamma   90.00
#
_symmetry.space_group_name_H-M   'P 1'
#
loop_
_entity.id
_entity.type
_entity.pdbx_description
1 polymer ?
#
loop_
_entity_poly.entity_id
_entity_poly.type
_entity_poly.pdbx_seq_one_letter_code
_entity_poly.pdbx_strand_id
1 'polypeptide(L)'
;MTLLMQEWVIRHLRVYGTYYTIWPLSSEDGKFKTLFCNFLWWFYTVNMISMSFLIPNTILNQESLVDTLKTLPVSAYCLEIIFNLIYCRIRRKEIQKLLFEIEQPHKTWTPREQIIKVKFIRRFYKFCILLWIITVIDLAIFVFSSLISNEMYPINVVYPFPISNNWVYYVTYVDIVIAMQETCVVMLVDLMVTLIMWHAAFQFYLLGMQIRFVDTAEKLRASITENTEKNIVERVKFFMGSFVSITRLFICCYAAEEITDQAYDVTWQIYTSPCMYGSRIVRQNVYMLIQRCLKPVVINAGRFIPVVSIQFCGNLLYFTFSFFMGLRTLF
;
A
#
# COMPACT_ATOMS: atom_id res chain seq x y z
N MET A 1 4.19 -25.41 -9.50
CA MET A 1 4.87 -24.46 -8.59
C MET A 1 4.28 -23.05 -8.62
N THR A 2 3.84 -22.52 -9.77
CA THR A 2 3.36 -21.13 -9.88
C THR A 2 1.90 -20.89 -9.50
N LEU A 3 1.02 -21.90 -9.65
CA LEU A 3 -0.38 -21.81 -9.21
C LEU A 3 -0.48 -21.75 -7.68
N LEU A 4 0.41 -22.49 -6.99
CA LEU A 4 0.64 -22.40 -5.56
C LEU A 4 0.87 -20.95 -5.10
N MET A 5 1.68 -20.17 -5.84
CA MET A 5 2.09 -18.82 -5.46
C MET A 5 0.90 -17.85 -5.32
N GLN A 6 -0.14 -18.01 -6.15
CA GLN A 6 -1.38 -17.24 -6.02
C GLN A 6 -2.10 -17.56 -4.71
N GLU A 7 -2.27 -18.85 -4.42
CA GLU A 7 -2.93 -19.32 -3.20
C GLU A 7 -2.15 -18.84 -1.97
N TRP A 8 -0.82 -18.84 -2.01
CA TRP A 8 0.02 -18.34 -0.93
C TRP A 8 -0.18 -16.85 -0.65
N VAL A 9 -0.24 -16.00 -1.69
CA VAL A 9 -0.45 -14.55 -1.50
C VAL A 9 -1.79 -14.26 -0.85
N ILE A 10 -2.85 -14.83 -1.41
CA ILE A 10 -4.20 -14.61 -0.90
C ILE A 10 -4.34 -15.20 0.51
N ARG A 11 -3.75 -16.36 0.77
CA ARG A 11 -3.75 -16.99 2.10
C ARG A 11 -3.01 -16.13 3.13
N HIS A 12 -1.86 -15.56 2.80
CA HIS A 12 -1.15 -14.65 3.71
C HIS A 12 -1.95 -13.38 3.96
N LEU A 13 -2.49 -12.77 2.89
CA LEU A 13 -3.33 -11.57 2.99
C LEU A 13 -4.57 -11.83 3.86
N ARG A 14 -5.17 -13.02 3.74
CA ARG A 14 -6.28 -13.49 4.58
C ARG A 14 -5.87 -13.65 6.04
N VAL A 15 -4.75 -14.30 6.32
CA VAL A 15 -4.27 -14.52 7.70
C VAL A 15 -4.00 -13.19 8.40
N TYR A 16 -3.18 -12.33 7.79
CA TYR A 16 -2.84 -11.03 8.37
C TYR A 16 -4.05 -10.09 8.39
N GLY A 17 -4.85 -10.06 7.32
CA GLY A 17 -6.07 -9.27 7.28
C GLY A 17 -7.11 -9.71 8.31
N THR A 18 -7.17 -11.01 8.66
CA THR A 18 -8.04 -11.50 9.75
C THR A 18 -7.50 -11.08 11.11
N TYR A 19 -6.17 -11.15 11.33
CA TYR A 19 -5.51 -10.71 12.56
C TYR A 19 -5.81 -9.23 12.86
N TYR A 20 -5.74 -8.36 11.85
CA TYR A 20 -6.10 -6.94 11.97
C TYR A 20 -7.59 -6.65 11.75
N THR A 21 -8.42 -7.67 11.56
CA THR A 21 -9.89 -7.59 11.41
C THR A 21 -10.41 -6.83 10.17
N ILE A 22 -9.52 -6.51 9.23
CA ILE A 22 -9.80 -5.85 7.94
C ILE A 22 -10.40 -6.85 6.95
N TRP A 23 -9.95 -8.11 7.01
CA TRP A 23 -10.43 -9.14 6.10
C TRP A 23 -11.90 -9.47 6.38
N PRO A 24 -12.74 -9.53 5.33
CA PRO A 24 -14.13 -9.90 5.51
C PRO A 24 -14.26 -11.39 5.87
N LEU A 25 -14.83 -11.68 7.04
CA LEU A 25 -15.18 -13.06 7.42
C LEU A 25 -16.32 -13.57 6.57
N SER A 26 -16.29 -14.87 6.24
CA SER A 26 -17.39 -15.50 5.51
C SER A 26 -18.57 -15.78 6.44
N SER A 27 -19.78 -15.90 5.89
CA SER A 27 -20.96 -16.31 6.65
C SER A 27 -20.88 -17.77 7.14
N GLU A 28 -19.94 -18.55 6.62
CA GLU A 28 -19.67 -19.94 6.99
C GLU A 28 -18.66 -20.06 8.15
N ASP A 29 -18.00 -18.96 8.52
CA ASP A 29 -17.06 -18.94 9.65
C ASP A 29 -17.79 -19.11 10.99
N GLY A 30 -17.23 -19.92 11.88
CA GLY A 30 -17.83 -20.24 13.19
C GLY A 30 -18.11 -19.01 14.06
N LYS A 31 -19.20 -19.07 14.85
CA LYS A 31 -19.67 -17.97 15.72
C LYS A 31 -18.57 -17.42 16.64
N PHE A 32 -17.70 -18.29 17.17
CA PHE A 32 -16.58 -17.88 18.04
C PHE A 32 -15.55 -17.03 17.30
N LYS A 33 -15.18 -17.40 16.07
CA LYS A 33 -14.23 -16.64 15.24
C LYS A 33 -14.76 -15.24 14.94
N THR A 34 -16.06 -15.12 14.65
CA THR A 34 -16.73 -13.83 14.43
C THR A 34 -16.74 -12.97 15.69
N LEU A 35 -17.04 -13.55 16.85
CA LEU A 35 -17.02 -12.85 18.13
C LEU A 35 -15.61 -12.35 18.48
N PHE A 36 -14.60 -13.20 18.31
CA PHE A 36 -13.20 -12.84 18.54
C PHE A 36 -12.73 -11.72 17.60
N CYS A 37 -13.08 -11.77 16.31
CA CYS A 37 -12.75 -10.70 15.37
C CYS A 37 -13.49 -9.39 15.69
N ASN A 38 -14.71 -9.46 16.24
CA ASN A 38 -15.41 -8.25 16.69
C ASN A 38 -14.74 -7.64 17.93
N PHE A 39 -14.30 -8.47 18.86
CA PHE A 39 -13.53 -8.03 20.02
C PHE A 39 -12.22 -7.35 19.59
N LEU A 40 -11.44 -8.00 18.73
CA LEU A 40 -10.19 -7.44 18.21
C LEU A 40 -10.40 -6.11 17.46
N TRP A 41 -11.48 -6.01 16.67
CA TRP A 41 -11.78 -4.76 15.96
C TRP A 41 -12.04 -3.61 16.94
N TRP A 42 -12.78 -3.86 18.02
CA TRP A 42 -12.99 -2.85 19.07
C TRP A 42 -11.70 -2.53 19.82
N PHE A 43 -10.86 -3.53 20.09
CA PHE A 43 -9.57 -3.33 20.73
C PHE A 43 -8.67 -2.39 19.92
N TYR A 44 -8.45 -2.69 18.62
CA TYR A 44 -7.61 -1.85 17.75
C TYR A 44 -8.20 -0.45 17.52
N THR A 45 -9.52 -0.35 17.33
CA THR A 45 -10.16 0.96 17.12
C THR A 45 -10.08 1.86 18.36
N VAL A 46 -10.31 1.30 19.55
CA VAL A 46 -10.18 2.05 20.81
C VAL A 46 -8.72 2.45 21.06
N ASN A 47 -7.77 1.56 20.79
CA ASN A 47 -6.34 1.85 20.91
C ASN A 47 -5.95 3.06 20.03
N MET A 48 -6.33 3.05 18.76
CA MET A 48 -6.04 4.14 17.83
C MET A 48 -6.75 5.45 18.18
N ILE A 49 -8.01 5.39 18.62
CA ILE A 49 -8.73 6.59 19.10
C ILE A 49 -8.04 7.18 20.32
N SER A 50 -7.58 6.33 21.26
CA SER A 50 -6.84 6.77 22.44
C SER A 50 -5.55 7.48 22.04
N MET A 51 -4.77 6.89 21.14
CA MET A 51 -3.54 7.51 20.61
C MET A 51 -3.83 8.83 19.89
N SER A 52 -4.87 8.92 19.05
CA SER A 52 -5.28 10.16 18.41
C SER A 52 -5.65 11.27 19.41
N PHE A 53 -6.18 10.93 20.58
CA PHE A 53 -6.49 11.92 21.62
C PHE A 53 -5.25 12.40 22.39
N LEU A 54 -4.24 11.55 22.55
CA LEU A 54 -2.99 11.89 23.26
C LEU A 54 -2.04 12.76 22.43
N ILE A 55 -2.08 12.67 21.10
CA ILE A 55 -1.16 13.41 20.21
C ILE A 55 -1.34 14.93 20.28
N PRO A 56 -2.56 15.51 20.26
CA PRO A 56 -2.75 16.96 20.41
C PRO A 56 -2.15 17.51 21.71
N ASN A 57 -2.35 16.81 22.84
CA ASN A 57 -1.75 17.20 24.12
C ASN A 57 -0.21 17.16 24.07
N THR A 58 0.34 16.20 23.33
CA THR A 58 1.79 16.09 23.11
C THR A 58 2.31 17.26 22.29
N ILE A 59 1.62 17.64 21.21
CA ILE A 59 2.00 18.78 20.35
C ILE A 59 1.94 20.10 21.14
N LEU A 60 0.92 20.29 21.99
CA LEU A 60 0.76 21.50 22.80
C LEU A 60 1.85 21.65 23.88
N ASN A 61 2.37 20.53 24.40
CA ASN A 61 3.41 20.52 25.43
C ASN A 61 4.84 20.47 24.86
N GLN A 62 4.99 20.33 23.54
CA GLN A 62 6.30 20.31 22.88
C GLN A 62 6.78 21.75 22.63
N GLU A 63 7.94 22.10 23.20
CA GLU A 63 8.57 23.41 22.97
C GLU A 63 9.35 23.47 21.64
N SER A 64 9.78 22.31 21.12
CA SER A 64 10.64 22.22 19.95
C SER A 64 9.82 22.04 18.66
N LEU A 65 10.15 22.83 17.62
CA LEU A 65 9.57 22.66 16.28
C LEU A 65 9.93 21.31 15.65
N VAL A 66 11.11 20.78 15.98
CA VAL A 66 11.60 19.52 15.43
C VAL A 66 10.75 18.35 15.92
N ASP A 67 10.35 18.35 17.19
CA ASP A 67 9.55 17.25 17.74
C ASP A 67 8.08 17.36 17.30
N THR A 68 7.57 18.58 17.14
CA THR A 68 6.25 18.82 16.52
C THR A 68 6.21 18.30 15.08
N LEU A 69 7.29 18.49 14.30
CA LEU A 69 7.38 17.98 12.93
C LEU A 69 7.45 16.44 12.87
N LYS A 70 8.02 15.79 13.89
CA LYS A 70 8.03 14.32 13.99
C LYS A 70 6.68 13.73 14.39
N THR A 71 5.92 14.41 15.26
CA THR A 71 4.62 13.91 15.78
C THR A 71 3.47 14.12 14.78
N LEU A 72 3.59 15.11 13.89
CA LEU A 72 2.58 15.40 12.86
C LEU A 72 2.25 14.21 11.94
N PRO A 73 3.21 13.51 11.31
CA PRO A 73 2.90 12.34 10.48
C PRO A 73 2.25 11.21 11.29
N VAL A 74 2.63 11.02 12.56
CA VAL A 74 2.00 10.02 13.45
C VAL A 74 0.50 10.29 13.59
N SER A 75 0.11 11.57 13.77
CA SER A 75 -1.31 11.95 13.83
C SER A 75 -2.08 11.61 12.55
N ALA A 76 -1.48 11.85 11.38
CA ALA A 76 -2.09 11.56 10.08
C ALA A 76 -2.24 10.04 9.85
N TYR A 77 -1.27 9.24 10.29
CA TYR A 77 -1.35 7.79 10.24
C TYR A 77 -2.45 7.24 11.17
N CYS A 78 -2.56 7.72 12.41
CA CYS A 78 -3.63 7.29 13.31
C CYS A 78 -5.03 7.53 12.72
N LEU A 79 -5.27 8.73 12.18
CA LEU A 79 -6.56 9.07 11.55
C LEU A 79 -6.88 8.17 10.36
N GLU A 80 -5.87 7.83 9.55
CA GLU A 80 -6.08 6.97 8.40
C GLU A 80 -6.27 5.50 8.79
N ILE A 81 -5.60 5.00 9.83
CA ILE A 81 -5.85 3.66 10.37
C ILE A 81 -7.31 3.57 10.86
N ILE A 82 -7.79 4.58 11.61
CA ILE A 82 -9.18 4.66 12.05
C ILE A 82 -10.13 4.66 10.84
N PHE A 83 -9.85 5.49 9.83
CA PHE A 83 -10.64 5.54 8.60
C PHE A 83 -10.70 4.17 7.93
N ASN A 84 -9.56 3.50 7.76
CA ASN A 84 -9.46 2.19 7.11
C ASN A 84 -10.21 1.09 7.89
N LEU A 85 -10.09 1.06 9.23
CA LEU A 85 -10.82 0.11 10.07
C LEU A 85 -12.35 0.29 9.96
N ILE A 86 -12.82 1.55 9.93
CA ILE A 86 -14.24 1.87 9.77
C ILE A 86 -14.71 1.57 8.33
N TYR A 87 -13.92 1.97 7.34
CA TYR A 87 -14.23 1.78 5.92
C TYR A 87 -14.39 0.28 5.59
N CYS A 88 -13.42 -0.54 5.99
CA CYS A 88 -13.47 -1.98 5.77
C CYS A 88 -14.62 -2.65 6.55
N ARG A 89 -15.03 -2.08 7.69
CA ARG A 89 -16.21 -2.55 8.43
C ARG A 89 -17.52 -2.25 7.69
N ILE A 90 -17.68 -1.03 7.18
CA ILE A 90 -18.89 -0.60 6.46
C ILE A 90 -19.01 -1.34 5.13
N ARG A 91 -17.92 -1.41 4.36
CA ARG A 91 -17.89 -2.01 3.02
C ARG A 91 -17.58 -3.50 3.02
N ARG A 92 -17.61 -4.15 4.19
CA ARG A 92 -17.20 -5.56 4.37
C ARG A 92 -17.83 -6.51 3.35
N LYS A 93 -19.13 -6.40 3.12
CA LYS A 93 -19.87 -7.28 2.18
C LYS A 93 -19.41 -7.10 0.73
N GLU A 94 -19.17 -5.87 0.31
CA GLU A 94 -18.68 -5.55 -1.04
C GLU A 94 -17.25 -6.08 -1.23
N ILE A 95 -16.37 -5.82 -0.25
CA ILE A 95 -14.99 -6.33 -0.24
C ILE A 95 -14.98 -7.86 -0.29
N GLN A 96 -15.85 -8.50 0.49
CA GLN A 96 -15.99 -9.97 0.51
C GLN A 96 -16.37 -10.52 -0.85
N LYS A 97 -17.36 -9.92 -1.51
CA LYS A 97 -17.81 -10.33 -2.84
C LYS A 97 -16.68 -10.22 -3.86
N LEU A 98 -15.96 -9.08 -3.85
CA LEU A 98 -14.85 -8.84 -4.78
C LEU A 98 -13.67 -9.79 -4.55
N LEU A 99 -13.30 -10.04 -3.29
CA LEU A 99 -12.23 -10.99 -2.97
C LEU A 99 -12.61 -12.43 -3.28
N PHE A 100 -13.86 -12.82 -3.00
CA PHE A 100 -14.34 -14.16 -3.30
C PHE A 100 -14.27 -14.45 -4.80
N GLU A 101 -14.59 -13.48 -5.65
CA GLU A 101 -14.45 -13.62 -7.11
C GLU A 101 -13.00 -13.88 -7.54
N ILE A 102 -12.02 -13.27 -6.87
CA ILE A 102 -10.58 -13.48 -7.14
C ILE A 102 -10.15 -14.89 -6.71
N GLU A 103 -10.74 -15.38 -5.62
CA GLU A 103 -10.46 -16.69 -5.02
C GLU A 103 -11.10 -17.86 -5.75
N GLN A 104 -12.19 -17.63 -6.49
CA GLN A 104 -12.96 -18.72 -7.09
C GLN A 104 -12.11 -19.59 -8.04
N PRO A 105 -12.00 -20.90 -7.75
CA PRO A 105 -11.27 -21.84 -8.61
C PRO A 105 -12.06 -22.26 -9.86
N HIS A 106 -13.33 -21.86 -9.98
CA HIS A 106 -14.30 -22.45 -10.92
C HIS A 106 -14.25 -21.92 -12.36
N LYS A 107 -13.54 -20.83 -12.66
CA LYS A 107 -13.25 -20.51 -14.07
C LYS A 107 -12.17 -21.50 -14.53
N THR A 108 -12.55 -22.50 -15.34
CA THR A 108 -11.64 -23.36 -16.09
C THR A 108 -10.89 -22.50 -17.12
N TRP A 109 -9.89 -21.77 -16.63
CA TRP A 109 -9.00 -20.96 -17.44
C TRP A 109 -8.34 -21.84 -18.48
N THR A 110 -8.37 -21.42 -19.74
CA THR A 110 -7.64 -22.10 -20.80
C THR A 110 -6.14 -22.16 -20.44
N PRO A 111 -5.37 -23.15 -20.92
CA PRO A 111 -3.95 -23.26 -20.59
C PRO A 111 -3.14 -21.98 -20.95
N ARG A 112 -3.57 -21.23 -21.98
CA ARG A 112 -2.97 -19.93 -22.32
C ARG A 112 -3.26 -18.86 -21.27
N GLU A 113 -4.51 -18.74 -20.82
CA GLU A 113 -4.91 -17.78 -19.79
C GLU A 113 -4.23 -18.06 -18.44
N GLN A 114 -4.04 -19.35 -18.08
CA GLN A 114 -3.31 -19.74 -16.88
C GLN A 114 -1.85 -19.26 -16.89
N ILE A 115 -1.16 -19.40 -18.03
CA ILE A 115 0.24 -18.93 -18.17
C ILE A 115 0.31 -17.40 -18.00
N ILE A 116 -0.65 -16.67 -18.57
CA ILE A 116 -0.72 -15.20 -18.49
C ILE A 116 -1.02 -14.78 -17.04
N LYS A 117 -2.00 -15.43 -16.39
CA LYS A 117 -2.37 -15.19 -14.99
C LYS A 117 -1.17 -15.36 -14.06
N VAL A 118 -0.41 -16.45 -14.24
CA VAL A 118 0.81 -16.73 -13.48
C VAL A 118 1.86 -15.63 -13.67
N LYS A 119 2.10 -15.18 -14.92
CA LYS A 119 3.04 -14.07 -15.19
C LYS A 119 2.59 -12.78 -14.50
N PHE A 120 1.29 -12.48 -14.54
CA PHE A 120 0.70 -11.32 -13.88
C PHE A 120 0.88 -11.39 -12.36
N ILE A 121 0.53 -12.52 -11.73
CA ILE A 121 0.60 -12.70 -10.26
C ILE A 121 2.03 -12.70 -9.75
N ARG A 122 2.98 -13.26 -10.50
CA ARG A 122 4.40 -13.26 -10.10
C ARG A 122 4.94 -11.84 -9.92
N ARG A 123 4.51 -10.88 -10.75
CA ARG A 123 4.92 -9.48 -10.63
C ARG A 123 4.33 -8.84 -9.38
N PHE A 124 3.05 -9.08 -9.12
CA PHE A 124 2.38 -8.63 -7.90
C PHE A 124 3.00 -9.22 -6.63
N TYR A 125 3.30 -10.52 -6.62
CA TYR A 125 3.91 -11.19 -5.47
C TYR A 125 5.26 -10.58 -5.05
N LYS A 126 6.11 -10.25 -6.02
CA LYS A 126 7.40 -9.59 -5.74
C LYS A 126 7.21 -8.24 -5.05
N PHE A 127 6.20 -7.48 -5.50
CA PHE A 127 5.84 -6.21 -4.89
C PHE A 127 5.34 -6.41 -3.44
N CYS A 128 4.49 -7.42 -3.20
CA CYS A 128 4.02 -7.75 -1.85
C CYS A 128 5.17 -8.12 -0.89
N ILE A 129 6.11 -8.98 -1.33
CA ILE A 129 7.27 -9.35 -0.50
C ILE A 129 8.11 -8.12 -0.18
N LEU A 130 8.39 -7.28 -1.17
CA LEU A 130 9.21 -6.08 -0.97
C LEU A 130 8.56 -5.13 0.05
N LEU A 131 7.26 -4.86 -0.08
CA LEU A 131 6.53 -4.05 0.89
C LEU A 131 6.57 -4.65 2.30
N TRP A 132 6.38 -5.97 2.42
CA TRP A 132 6.42 -6.65 3.71
C TRP A 132 7.81 -6.53 4.36
N ILE A 133 8.88 -6.73 3.59
CA ILE A 133 10.26 -6.54 4.07
C ILE A 133 10.48 -5.10 4.56
N ILE A 134 10.02 -4.11 3.80
CA ILE A 134 10.13 -2.69 4.18
C ILE A 134 9.42 -2.44 5.51
N THR A 135 8.18 -2.93 5.68
CA THR A 135 7.44 -2.72 6.94
C THR A 135 8.09 -3.37 8.15
N VAL A 136 8.70 -4.55 8.00
CA VAL A 136 9.41 -5.22 9.10
C VAL A 136 10.70 -4.48 9.45
N ILE A 137 11.42 -3.99 8.44
CA ILE A 137 12.63 -3.18 8.65
C ILE A 137 12.29 -1.86 9.33
N ASP A 138 11.23 -1.18 8.91
CA ASP A 138 10.78 0.09 9.49
C ASP A 138 10.45 -0.08 10.98
N LEU A 139 9.64 -1.09 11.33
CA LEU A 139 9.34 -1.41 12.73
C LEU A 139 10.61 -1.68 13.55
N ALA A 140 11.55 -2.45 13.00
CA ALA A 140 12.82 -2.73 13.67
C ALA A 140 13.62 -1.44 13.89
N ILE A 141 13.71 -0.56 12.89
CA ILE A 141 14.42 0.72 12.99
C ILE A 141 13.81 1.56 14.12
N PHE A 142 12.49 1.68 14.21
CA PHE A 142 11.84 2.45 15.27
C PHE A 142 12.14 1.90 16.67
N VAL A 143 12.02 0.58 16.85
CA VAL A 143 12.30 -0.07 18.15
C VAL A 143 13.78 0.08 18.54
N PHE A 144 14.71 -0.19 17.61
CA PHE A 144 16.15 -0.09 17.89
C PHE A 144 16.62 1.37 18.04
N SER A 145 16.03 2.31 17.31
CA SER A 145 16.35 3.74 17.43
C SER A 145 16.07 4.27 18.84
N SER A 146 14.94 3.86 19.43
CA SER A 146 14.60 4.20 20.82
C SER A 146 15.59 3.63 21.82
N LEU A 147 16.03 2.38 21.62
CA LEU A 147 17.03 1.74 22.48
C LEU A 147 18.40 2.42 22.41
N ILE A 148 18.84 2.84 21.22
CA ILE A 148 20.13 3.52 21.02
C ILE A 148 20.10 4.94 21.58
N SER A 149 18.98 5.65 21.39
CA SER A 149 18.82 7.04 21.81
C SER A 149 18.52 7.18 23.31
N ASN A 150 18.41 6.07 24.05
CA ASN A 150 17.98 6.02 25.46
C ASN A 150 16.65 6.77 25.70
N GLU A 151 15.79 6.86 24.70
CA GLU A 151 14.45 7.42 24.85
C GLU A 151 13.57 6.40 25.57
N MET A 152 12.73 6.86 26.51
CA MET A 152 11.84 5.97 27.28
C MET A 152 10.91 5.13 26.40
N TYR A 153 10.44 5.71 25.29
CA TYR A 153 9.52 5.08 24.36
C TYR A 153 9.89 5.42 22.90
N PRO A 154 9.53 4.57 21.92
CA PRO A 154 9.83 4.85 20.52
C PRO A 154 8.89 5.88 19.87
N ILE A 155 7.74 6.19 20.49
CA ILE A 155 6.97 7.40 20.20
C ILE A 155 6.86 8.18 21.51
N ASN A 156 7.35 9.42 21.49
CA ASN A 156 7.31 10.30 22.64
C ASN A 156 5.91 10.93 22.79
N VAL A 157 5.00 10.21 23.44
CA VAL A 157 3.64 10.67 23.76
C VAL A 157 3.54 11.06 25.23
N VAL A 158 2.88 12.19 25.51
CA VAL A 158 2.63 12.65 26.89
C VAL A 158 1.37 11.99 27.42
N TYR A 159 1.54 11.06 28.36
CA TYR A 159 0.43 10.40 29.06
C TYR A 159 -0.13 11.25 30.21
N PRO A 160 -1.46 11.20 30.46
CA PRO A 160 -2.11 11.97 31.54
C PRO A 160 -1.89 11.37 32.95
N PHE A 161 -1.10 10.30 33.06
CA PHE A 161 -0.80 9.62 34.31
C PHE A 161 0.72 9.52 34.52
N PRO A 162 1.20 9.53 35.78
CA PRO A 162 2.62 9.42 36.06
C PRO A 162 3.14 8.01 35.80
N ILE A 163 4.26 7.90 35.08
CA ILE A 163 4.98 6.64 34.86
C ILE A 163 5.98 6.48 36.02
N SER A 164 5.47 6.25 37.22
CA SER A 164 6.30 6.11 38.43
C SER A 164 6.68 4.66 38.73
N ASN A 165 5.86 3.70 38.31
CA ASN A 165 6.01 2.28 38.60
C ASN A 165 6.48 1.49 37.37
N ASN A 166 7.40 0.54 37.55
CA ASN A 166 7.91 -0.32 36.46
C ASN A 166 6.81 -1.10 35.72
N TRP A 167 5.74 -1.52 36.41
CA TRP A 167 4.61 -2.20 35.76
C TRP A 167 3.87 -1.31 34.77
N VAL A 168 3.66 -0.04 35.13
CA VAL A 168 3.00 0.93 34.24
C VAL A 168 3.86 1.13 33.01
N TYR A 169 5.18 1.25 33.18
CA TYR A 169 6.14 1.36 32.09
C TYR A 169 6.09 0.17 31.11
N TYR A 170 6.07 -1.08 31.60
CA TYR A 170 6.01 -2.23 30.71
C TYR A 170 4.68 -2.33 29.95
N VAL A 171 3.57 -2.00 30.60
CA VAL A 171 2.24 -2.01 29.97
C VAL A 171 2.15 -0.94 28.88
N THR A 172 2.59 0.29 29.15
CA THR A 172 2.60 1.36 28.15
C THR A 172 3.56 1.05 27.00
N TYR A 173 4.71 0.43 27.28
CA TYR A 173 5.64 0.01 26.23
C TYR A 173 5.00 -1.03 25.29
N VAL A 174 4.33 -2.04 25.84
CA VAL A 174 3.62 -3.05 25.04
C VAL A 174 2.50 -2.42 24.22
N ASP A 175 1.73 -1.50 24.81
CA ASP A 175 0.65 -0.76 24.14
C ASP A 175 1.18 0.04 22.93
N ILE A 176 2.29 0.76 23.10
CA ILE A 176 2.94 1.50 22.02
C ILE A 176 3.42 0.57 20.90
N VAL A 177 4.01 -0.58 21.24
CA VAL A 177 4.45 -1.56 20.23
C VAL A 177 3.25 -2.13 19.45
N ILE A 178 2.13 -2.39 20.12
CA ILE A 178 0.89 -2.80 19.46
C ILE A 178 0.40 -1.69 18.51
N ALA A 179 0.38 -0.44 18.97
CA ALA A 179 -0.02 0.70 18.14
C ALA A 179 0.89 0.89 16.91
N MET A 180 2.20 0.67 17.04
CA MET A 180 3.14 0.68 15.90
C MET A 180 2.85 -0.45 14.92
N GLN A 181 2.58 -1.65 15.44
CA GLN A 181 2.28 -2.82 14.63
C GLN A 181 0.97 -2.66 13.83
N GLU A 182 0.03 -1.84 14.31
CA GLU A 182 -1.21 -1.51 13.60
C GLU A 182 -1.01 -0.67 12.34
N THR A 183 0.17 -0.07 12.11
CA THR A 183 0.50 0.56 10.81
C THR A 183 0.37 -0.42 9.63
N CYS A 184 0.52 -1.72 9.88
CA CYS A 184 0.27 -2.77 8.89
C CYS A 184 -1.16 -2.77 8.34
N VAL A 185 -2.14 -2.20 9.06
CA VAL A 185 -3.53 -2.06 8.60
C VAL A 185 -3.58 -1.32 7.27
N VAL A 186 -2.88 -0.19 7.19
CA VAL A 186 -2.81 0.65 5.98
C VAL A 186 -2.25 -0.15 4.81
N MET A 187 -1.09 -0.78 5.01
CA MET A 187 -0.45 -1.58 3.97
C MET A 187 -1.36 -2.72 3.49
N LEU A 188 -2.03 -3.42 4.41
CA LEU A 188 -2.91 -4.54 4.05
C LEU A 188 -4.11 -4.09 3.24
N VAL A 189 -4.70 -2.94 3.57
CA VAL A 189 -5.79 -2.33 2.80
C VAL A 189 -5.29 -1.95 1.40
N ASP A 190 -4.14 -1.29 1.31
CA ASP A 190 -3.52 -0.93 0.04
C ASP A 190 -3.24 -2.16 -0.84
N LEU A 191 -2.76 -3.25 -0.23
CA LEU A 191 -2.53 -4.53 -0.90
C LEU A 191 -3.84 -5.18 -1.37
N MET A 192 -4.91 -5.13 -0.56
CA MET A 192 -6.24 -5.60 -0.94
C MET A 192 -6.80 -4.81 -2.12
N VAL A 193 -6.70 -3.48 -2.07
CA VAL A 193 -7.13 -2.59 -3.17
C VAL A 193 -6.33 -2.88 -4.43
N THR A 194 -5.00 -2.98 -4.30
CA THR A 194 -4.10 -3.29 -5.43
C THR A 194 -4.41 -4.67 -6.01
N LEU A 195 -4.68 -5.69 -5.19
CA LEU A 195 -5.06 -7.03 -5.65
C LEU A 195 -6.37 -6.99 -6.46
N ILE A 196 -7.37 -6.25 -5.97
CA ILE A 196 -8.65 -6.07 -6.67
C ILE A 196 -8.47 -5.33 -8.00
N MET A 197 -7.67 -4.25 -8.01
CA MET A 197 -7.30 -3.54 -9.23
C MET A 197 -6.57 -4.44 -10.22
N TRP A 198 -5.62 -5.23 -9.72
CA TRP A 198 -4.80 -6.13 -10.52
C TRP A 198 -5.65 -7.22 -11.16
N HIS A 199 -6.59 -7.78 -10.41
CA HIS A 199 -7.57 -8.73 -10.95
C HIS A 199 -8.47 -8.08 -12.01
N ALA A 200 -8.93 -6.86 -11.79
CA ALA A 200 -9.69 -6.12 -12.79
C ALA A 200 -8.89 -5.92 -14.08
N ALA A 201 -7.65 -5.43 -13.98
CA ALA A 201 -6.75 -5.26 -15.12
C ALA A 201 -6.50 -6.59 -15.85
N PHE A 202 -6.36 -7.70 -15.14
CA PHE A 202 -6.23 -9.02 -15.73
C PHE A 202 -7.47 -9.44 -16.53
N GLN A 203 -8.68 -9.28 -15.97
CA GLN A 203 -9.93 -9.59 -16.68
C GLN A 203 -10.06 -8.74 -17.96
N PHE A 204 -9.66 -7.47 -17.92
CA PHE A 204 -9.66 -6.60 -19.09
C PHE A 204 -8.63 -7.01 -20.14
N TYR A 205 -7.43 -7.42 -19.72
CA TYR A 205 -6.43 -7.95 -20.63
C TYR A 205 -6.96 -9.20 -21.35
N LEU A 206 -7.65 -10.09 -20.63
CA LEU A 206 -8.29 -11.27 -21.22
C LEU A 206 -9.40 -10.90 -22.21
N LEU A 207 -10.26 -9.95 -21.85
CA LEU A 207 -11.30 -9.45 -22.73
C LEU A 207 -10.70 -8.86 -24.02
N GLY A 208 -9.65 -8.04 -23.91
CA GLY A 208 -8.94 -7.49 -25.07
C GLY A 208 -8.35 -8.57 -25.99
N MET A 209 -7.89 -9.70 -25.43
CA MET A 209 -7.49 -10.84 -26.25
C MET A 209 -8.68 -11.50 -26.94
N GLN A 210 -9.79 -11.73 -26.24
CA GLN A 210 -10.99 -12.35 -26.82
C GLN A 210 -11.56 -11.53 -27.98
N ILE A 211 -11.60 -10.19 -27.84
CA ILE A 211 -12.06 -9.26 -28.89
C ILE A 211 -11.26 -9.44 -30.20
N ARG A 212 -9.95 -9.72 -30.12
CA ARG A 212 -9.11 -9.93 -31.32
C ARG A 212 -9.44 -11.20 -32.11
N PHE A 213 -10.15 -12.16 -31.49
CA PHE A 213 -10.45 -13.46 -32.09
C PHE A 213 -11.97 -13.67 -32.32
N VAL A 214 -12.80 -12.66 -32.08
CA VAL A 214 -14.25 -12.75 -32.23
C VAL A 214 -14.68 -12.13 -33.56
N ASP A 215 -15.18 -12.96 -34.46
CA ASP A 215 -15.61 -12.55 -35.81
C ASP A 215 -17.05 -12.01 -35.86
N THR A 216 -17.81 -12.06 -34.76
CA THR A 216 -19.26 -11.74 -34.75
C THR A 216 -19.62 -10.74 -33.66
N ALA A 217 -20.34 -9.67 -34.03
CA ALA A 217 -20.77 -8.61 -33.13
C ALA A 217 -21.62 -9.12 -31.94
N GLU A 218 -22.41 -10.18 -32.12
CA GLU A 218 -23.22 -10.78 -31.03
C GLU A 218 -22.36 -11.51 -29.98
N LYS A 219 -21.35 -12.27 -30.40
CA LYS A 219 -20.39 -12.93 -29.49
C LYS A 219 -19.54 -11.92 -28.75
N LEU A 220 -19.22 -10.81 -29.41
CA LEU A 220 -18.52 -9.67 -28.82
C LEU A 220 -19.40 -9.04 -27.74
N ARG A 221 -20.67 -8.76 -28.05
CA ARG A 221 -21.63 -8.17 -27.11
C ARG A 221 -21.84 -9.07 -25.89
N ALA A 222 -22.04 -10.37 -26.09
CA ALA A 222 -22.18 -11.34 -25.00
C ALA A 222 -20.94 -11.41 -24.09
N SER A 223 -19.72 -11.43 -24.66
CA SER A 223 -18.46 -11.47 -23.90
C SER A 223 -18.20 -10.18 -23.10
N ILE A 224 -18.67 -9.04 -23.62
CA ILE A 224 -18.60 -7.77 -22.93
C ILE A 224 -19.63 -7.77 -21.80
N THR A 225 -20.92 -8.02 -22.06
CA THR A 225 -22.00 -8.00 -21.06
C THR A 225 -21.72 -8.94 -19.88
N GLU A 226 -21.16 -10.13 -20.12
CA GLU A 226 -20.81 -11.09 -19.05
C GLU A 226 -19.73 -10.54 -18.10
N ASN A 227 -18.76 -9.77 -18.61
CA ASN A 227 -17.65 -9.20 -17.83
C ASN A 227 -17.94 -7.78 -17.31
N THR A 228 -18.87 -7.02 -17.91
CA THR A 228 -19.13 -5.62 -17.58
C THR A 228 -20.28 -5.37 -16.62
N GLU A 229 -21.40 -6.11 -16.71
CA GLU A 229 -22.59 -5.79 -15.90
C GLU A 229 -22.48 -6.24 -14.44
N LYS A 230 -21.78 -7.34 -14.14
CA LYS A 230 -21.85 -7.94 -12.80
C LYS A 230 -20.97 -7.29 -11.72
N ASN A 231 -19.94 -6.51 -12.08
CA ASN A 231 -18.87 -6.13 -11.14
C ASN A 231 -18.30 -4.70 -11.25
N ILE A 232 -18.65 -3.91 -12.27
CA ILE A 232 -17.98 -2.63 -12.53
C ILE A 232 -18.38 -1.54 -11.52
N VAL A 233 -19.68 -1.39 -11.24
CA VAL A 233 -20.17 -0.32 -10.36
C VAL A 233 -19.68 -0.51 -8.92
N GLU A 234 -19.63 -1.74 -8.41
CA GLU A 234 -19.10 -2.03 -7.08
C GLU A 234 -17.59 -1.80 -7.01
N ARG A 235 -16.83 -2.19 -8.04
CA ARG A 235 -15.39 -1.93 -8.09
C ARG A 235 -15.09 -0.43 -8.16
N VAL A 236 -15.82 0.33 -8.96
CA VAL A 236 -15.67 1.79 -9.05
C VAL A 236 -16.05 2.49 -7.74
N LYS A 237 -17.13 2.06 -7.07
CA LYS A 237 -17.49 2.57 -5.73
C LYS A 237 -16.45 2.24 -4.68
N PHE A 238 -15.89 1.03 -4.72
CA PHE A 238 -14.79 0.63 -3.86
C PHE A 238 -13.54 1.49 -4.12
N PHE A 239 -13.17 1.72 -5.39
CA PHE A 239 -12.03 2.58 -5.76
C PHE A 239 -12.22 4.05 -5.34
N MET A 240 -13.42 4.62 -5.48
CA MET A 240 -13.70 5.96 -4.98
C MET A 240 -13.60 6.03 -3.45
N GLY A 241 -13.98 4.96 -2.74
CA GLY A 241 -13.86 4.89 -1.28
C GLY A 241 -12.43 4.68 -0.79
N SER A 242 -11.59 3.97 -1.57
CA SER A 242 -10.17 3.73 -1.28
C SER A 242 -9.25 4.82 -1.83
N PHE A 243 -9.79 6.01 -2.15
CA PHE A 243 -9.02 7.08 -2.79
C PHE A 243 -7.81 7.50 -1.96
N VAL A 244 -7.92 7.50 -0.61
CA VAL A 244 -6.84 7.86 0.33
C VAL A 244 -5.59 7.00 0.17
N SER A 245 -5.77 5.68 0.02
CA SER A 245 -4.72 4.72 -0.28
C SER A 245 -4.02 5.00 -1.62
N ILE A 246 -4.80 5.36 -2.65
CA ILE A 246 -4.29 5.62 -3.99
C ILE A 246 -3.53 6.96 -4.03
N THR A 247 -4.03 7.99 -3.35
CA THR A 247 -3.33 9.28 -3.25
C THR A 247 -1.98 9.13 -2.57
N ARG A 248 -1.82 8.26 -1.58
CA ARG A 248 -0.51 8.03 -0.96
C ARG A 248 0.52 7.47 -1.91
N LEU A 249 0.16 6.40 -2.63
CA LEU A 249 1.04 5.84 -3.66
C LEU A 249 1.36 6.89 -4.73
N PHE A 250 0.39 7.70 -5.11
CA PHE A 250 0.57 8.78 -6.07
C PHE A 250 1.52 9.87 -5.56
N ILE A 251 1.33 10.36 -4.32
CA ILE A 251 2.18 11.37 -3.68
C ILE A 251 3.61 10.85 -3.53
N CYS A 252 3.81 9.59 -3.14
CA CYS A 252 5.14 8.99 -3.07
C CYS A 252 5.80 8.89 -4.44
N CYS A 253 5.06 8.49 -5.48
CA CYS A 253 5.59 8.45 -6.85
C CYS A 253 5.94 9.87 -7.36
N TYR A 254 5.11 10.86 -7.02
CA TYR A 254 5.33 12.27 -7.36
C TYR A 254 6.56 12.84 -6.68
N ALA A 255 6.70 12.63 -5.37
CA ALA A 255 7.87 13.07 -4.63
C ALA A 255 9.16 12.42 -5.16
N ALA A 256 9.11 11.14 -5.53
CA ALA A 256 10.28 10.45 -6.11
C ALA A 256 10.67 11.00 -7.50
N GLU A 257 9.69 11.38 -8.33
CA GLU A 257 9.94 12.02 -9.63
C GLU A 257 10.52 13.43 -9.45
N GLU A 258 9.93 14.24 -8.57
CA GLU A 258 10.45 15.59 -8.24
C GLU A 258 11.90 15.52 -7.74
N ILE A 259 12.22 14.60 -6.83
CA ILE A 259 13.59 14.40 -6.35
C ILE A 259 14.54 14.02 -7.50
N THR A 260 14.05 13.23 -8.46
CA THR A 260 14.84 12.82 -9.62
C THR A 260 15.11 14.00 -10.55
N ASP A 261 14.10 14.82 -10.83
CA ASP A 261 14.21 16.01 -11.68
C ASP A 261 15.14 17.06 -11.05
N GLN A 262 15.02 17.31 -9.75
CA GLN A 262 15.91 18.21 -9.02
C GLN A 262 17.35 17.68 -9.00
N ALA A 263 17.56 16.37 -8.87
CA ALA A 263 18.90 15.77 -8.96
C ALA A 263 19.52 15.93 -10.36
N TYR A 264 18.71 15.88 -11.42
CA TYR A 264 19.15 16.18 -12.79
C TYR A 264 19.53 17.65 -12.96
N ASP A 265 18.72 18.59 -12.44
CA ASP A 265 19.00 20.02 -12.53
C ASP A 265 20.29 20.40 -11.78
N VAL A 266 20.47 19.91 -10.55
CA VAL A 266 21.71 20.09 -9.78
C VAL A 266 22.92 19.57 -10.55
N THR A 267 22.79 18.40 -11.19
CA THR A 267 23.87 17.86 -12.03
C THR A 267 24.17 18.78 -13.21
N TRP A 268 23.13 19.29 -13.87
CA TRP A 268 23.27 20.20 -15.01
C TRP A 268 23.95 21.51 -14.63
N GLN A 269 23.61 22.08 -13.47
CA GLN A 269 24.26 23.27 -12.93
C GLN A 269 25.73 23.03 -12.59
N ILE A 270 26.06 21.86 -12.01
CA ILE A 270 27.46 21.50 -11.73
C ILE A 270 28.25 21.33 -13.04
N TYR A 271 27.65 20.72 -14.05
CA TYR A 271 28.29 20.53 -15.36
C TYR A 271 28.60 21.85 -16.06
N THR A 272 27.69 22.83 -15.97
CA THR A 272 27.86 24.17 -16.57
C THR A 272 28.69 25.12 -15.71
N SER A 273 28.97 24.77 -14.45
CA SER A 273 29.77 25.59 -13.54
C SER A 273 31.28 25.61 -13.90
N PRO A 274 32.00 26.68 -13.54
CA PRO A 274 33.47 26.74 -13.69
C PRO A 274 34.22 25.65 -12.92
N CYS A 275 33.57 24.98 -11.97
CA CYS A 275 34.14 23.94 -11.12
C CYS A 275 34.66 22.73 -11.92
N MET A 276 34.17 22.51 -13.14
CA MET A 276 34.66 21.47 -14.05
C MET A 276 36.09 21.71 -14.57
N TYR A 277 36.49 22.98 -14.66
CA TYR A 277 37.83 23.41 -15.09
C TYR A 277 38.74 23.76 -13.90
N GLY A 278 38.29 23.50 -12.67
CA GLY A 278 39.05 23.74 -11.45
C GLY A 278 40.24 22.80 -11.26
N SER A 279 40.89 22.89 -10.10
CA SER A 279 42.04 22.04 -9.75
C SER A 279 41.70 20.55 -9.80
N ARG A 280 42.72 19.68 -9.94
CA ARG A 280 42.54 18.22 -10.06
C ARG A 280 41.69 17.62 -8.93
N ILE A 281 41.79 18.18 -7.72
CA ILE A 281 41.03 17.76 -6.53
C ILE A 281 39.56 18.18 -6.64
N VAL A 282 39.29 19.43 -7.02
CA VAL A 282 37.92 19.95 -7.21
C VAL A 282 37.21 19.16 -8.31
N ARG A 283 37.90 18.91 -9.42
CA ARG A 283 37.35 18.16 -10.54
C ARG A 283 37.03 16.70 -10.18
N GLN A 284 37.87 16.03 -9.38
CA GLN A 284 37.58 14.68 -8.87
C GLN A 284 36.34 14.67 -7.96
N ASN A 285 36.21 15.65 -7.07
CA ASN A 285 35.04 15.77 -6.20
C ASN A 285 33.76 16.06 -6.98
N VAL A 286 33.84 16.91 -8.01
CA VAL A 286 32.72 17.20 -8.92
C VAL A 286 32.29 15.95 -9.68
N TYR A 287 33.21 15.16 -10.22
CA TYR A 287 32.85 13.89 -10.87
C TYR A 287 32.19 12.90 -9.91
N MET A 288 32.66 12.81 -8.66
CA MET A 288 32.02 11.98 -7.64
C MET A 288 30.61 12.48 -7.29
N LEU A 289 30.41 13.80 -7.25
CA LEU A 289 29.12 14.41 -6.94
C LEU A 289 28.11 14.21 -8.09
N ILE A 290 28.54 14.44 -9.34
CA ILE A 290 27.78 14.14 -10.56
C ILE A 290 27.39 12.65 -10.59
N GLN A 291 28.33 11.74 -10.30
CA GLN A 291 28.02 10.30 -10.25
C GLN A 291 27.05 9.92 -9.13
N ARG A 292 27.01 10.65 -8.02
CA ARG A 292 26.05 10.42 -6.93
C ARG A 292 24.65 10.96 -7.26
N CYS A 293 24.56 12.10 -7.94
CA CYS A 293 23.28 12.68 -8.39
C CYS A 293 22.70 11.97 -9.63
N LEU A 294 23.56 11.49 -10.55
CA LEU A 294 23.16 10.73 -11.74
C LEU A 294 23.00 9.22 -11.50
N LYS A 295 23.49 8.68 -10.38
CA LYS A 295 23.03 7.36 -9.93
C LYS A 295 21.56 7.57 -9.64
N PRO A 296 20.68 7.02 -10.48
CA PRO A 296 19.32 7.46 -10.44
C PRO A 296 18.78 7.11 -9.04
N VAL A 297 18.10 8.07 -8.40
CA VAL A 297 17.12 7.77 -7.34
C VAL A 297 15.93 7.01 -7.93
N VAL A 298 16.03 6.51 -9.17
CA VAL A 298 15.34 5.29 -9.58
C VAL A 298 15.78 4.21 -8.60
N ILE A 299 14.88 3.81 -7.72
CA ILE A 299 14.94 2.55 -6.98
C ILE A 299 14.94 1.43 -8.03
N ASN A 300 16.10 1.22 -8.65
CA ASN A 300 16.31 0.21 -9.66
C ASN A 300 16.72 -1.03 -8.89
N ALA A 301 15.72 -1.68 -8.30
CA ALA A 301 15.85 -2.96 -7.63
C ALA A 301 16.11 -4.07 -8.66
N GLY A 302 17.26 -4.00 -9.32
CA GLY A 302 17.72 -4.94 -10.34
C GLY A 302 16.76 -5.11 -11.53
N ARG A 303 17.07 -6.03 -12.43
CA ARG A 303 16.25 -6.47 -13.59
C ARG A 303 14.85 -7.02 -13.22
N PHE A 304 14.34 -6.79 -12.00
CA PHE A 304 13.27 -7.57 -11.39
C PHE A 304 12.03 -6.75 -10.99
N ILE A 305 12.11 -5.42 -10.97
CA ILE A 305 10.96 -4.51 -10.76
C ILE A 305 11.03 -3.41 -11.83
N PRO A 306 10.01 -3.23 -12.67
CA PRO A 306 9.98 -2.07 -13.56
C PRO A 306 9.82 -0.82 -12.71
N VAL A 307 10.54 0.23 -13.11
CA VAL A 307 10.57 1.57 -12.54
C VAL A 307 9.24 1.90 -11.85
N VAL A 308 9.28 2.10 -10.54
CA VAL A 308 8.18 2.72 -9.78
C VAL A 308 8.18 4.20 -10.20
N SER A 309 7.62 4.48 -11.37
CA SER A 309 7.43 5.84 -11.90
C SER A 309 5.94 6.20 -11.84
N ILE A 310 5.67 7.51 -11.77
CA ILE A 310 4.34 8.07 -12.05
C ILE A 310 3.76 7.51 -13.34
N GLN A 311 4.59 7.28 -14.37
CA GLN A 311 4.12 6.69 -15.62
C GLN A 311 3.56 5.28 -15.42
N PHE A 312 4.11 4.44 -14.54
CA PHE A 312 3.56 3.10 -14.28
C PHE A 312 2.22 3.17 -13.52
N CYS A 313 2.14 3.99 -12.47
CA CYS A 313 0.92 4.20 -11.70
C CYS A 313 -0.17 4.87 -12.55
N GLY A 314 0.21 5.92 -13.28
CA GLY A 314 -0.61 6.64 -14.24
C GLY A 314 -1.09 5.75 -15.38
N ASN A 315 -0.24 4.91 -15.96
CA ASN A 315 -0.66 3.95 -16.99
C ASN A 315 -1.64 2.91 -16.45
N LEU A 316 -1.43 2.43 -15.21
CA LEU A 316 -2.36 1.48 -14.59
C LEU A 316 -3.74 2.14 -14.36
N LEU A 317 -3.76 3.33 -13.77
CA LEU A 317 -4.98 4.10 -13.49
C LEU A 317 -5.69 4.53 -14.78
N TYR A 318 -4.94 5.09 -15.72
CA TYR A 318 -5.43 5.49 -17.04
C TYR A 318 -5.99 4.29 -17.80
N PHE A 319 -5.29 3.16 -17.82
CA PHE A 319 -5.78 1.95 -18.49
C PHE A 319 -7.10 1.49 -17.88
N THR A 320 -7.21 1.43 -16.55
CA THR A 320 -8.48 1.10 -15.90
C THR A 320 -9.57 2.12 -16.21
N PHE A 321 -9.29 3.42 -16.12
CA PHE A 321 -10.28 4.49 -16.30
C PHE A 321 -10.74 4.63 -17.76
N SER A 322 -9.81 4.67 -18.70
CA SER A 322 -10.08 4.72 -20.15
C SER A 322 -10.93 3.54 -20.57
N PHE A 323 -10.63 2.35 -20.05
CA PHE A 323 -11.40 1.15 -20.32
C PHE A 323 -12.83 1.24 -19.75
N PHE A 324 -13.00 1.69 -18.50
CA PHE A 324 -14.33 1.91 -17.91
C PHE A 324 -15.17 2.93 -18.69
N MET A 325 -14.54 4.02 -19.15
CA MET A 325 -15.22 5.04 -19.95
C MET A 325 -15.61 4.52 -21.34
N GLY A 326 -14.72 3.76 -22.00
CA GLY A 326 -15.03 3.16 -23.30
C GLY A 326 -16.19 2.15 -23.24
N LEU A 327 -16.31 1.41 -22.14
CA LEU A 327 -17.46 0.53 -21.91
C LEU A 327 -18.75 1.31 -21.67
N ARG A 328 -18.72 2.41 -20.92
CA ARG A 328 -19.89 3.27 -20.67
C ARG A 328 -20.43 3.93 -21.95
N THR A 329 -19.62 4.10 -22.98
CA THR A 329 -20.08 4.68 -24.25
C THR A 329 -20.66 3.67 -25.23
N LEU A 330 -20.43 2.37 -24.99
CA LEU A 330 -20.88 1.27 -25.87
C LEU A 330 -22.18 0.60 -25.37
N PHE A 331 -22.66 0.97 -24.18
CA PHE A 331 -23.95 0.61 -23.59
C PHE A 331 -24.64 1.87 -23.11
#